data_AF-A0A0G1XIN5-F1
#
_entry.id   AF-A0A0G1XIN5-F1
#
_cell.length_a   1.000
_cell.length_b   1.000
_cell.length_c   1.000
_cell.angle_alpha   90.00
_cell.angle_beta   90.00
_cell.angle_gamma   90.00
#
_symmetry.space_group_name_H-M   'P 1'
#
loop_
_entity.id
_entity.type
_entity.pdbx_description
1 polymer ?
#
loop_
_entity_poly.entity_id
_entity_poly.type
_entity_poly.pdbx_seq_one_letter_code
_entity_poly.pdbx_strand_id
1 'polypeptide(L)' 'MSKNFMQNGKWINNPNKTVVVVCECGNKYIKTRVGQTACLRCTANVK' A
#
# COMPACT_ATOMS: atom_id res chain seq x y z
N MET A 1 13.86 8.23 -17.78
CA MET A 1 12.44 7.90 -17.50
C MET A 1 11.88 8.91 -16.50
N SER A 2 11.22 9.97 -16.97
CA SER A 2 10.63 10.95 -16.05
C SER A 2 9.31 10.42 -15.51
N LYS A 3 9.24 10.18 -14.19
CA LYS A 3 7.99 9.90 -13.46
C LYS A 3 7.18 11.20 -13.37
N ASN A 4 6.62 11.65 -14.48
CA ASN A 4 5.81 12.86 -14.50
C ASN A 4 4.37 12.48 -14.15
N PHE A 5 3.98 12.72 -12.90
CA PHE A 5 2.65 12.47 -12.33
C PHE A 5 1.58 13.49 -12.81
N MET A 6 1.79 14.07 -13.99
CA MET A 6 0.96 15.12 -14.57
C MET A 6 0.50 14.69 -15.96
N GLN A 7 -0.80 14.71 -16.19
CA GLN A 7 -1.42 14.50 -17.51
C GLN A 7 -2.36 15.69 -17.76
N ASN A 8 -2.20 16.35 -18.91
CA ASN A 8 -2.99 17.52 -19.32
C ASN A 8 -3.02 18.67 -18.28
N GLY A 9 -1.89 18.96 -17.63
CA GLY A 9 -1.77 20.06 -16.67
C GLY A 9 -2.50 19.84 -15.34
N LYS A 10 -3.04 18.64 -15.10
CA LYS A 10 -3.69 18.27 -13.84
C LYS A 10 -2.83 17.24 -13.10
N TRP A 11 -2.73 17.38 -11.78
CA TRP A 11 -2.14 16.37 -10.92
C TRP A 11 -3.03 15.12 -10.96
N ILE A 12 -2.48 14.02 -11.46
CA ILE A 12 -3.19 12.75 -11.46
C ILE A 12 -3.01 12.14 -10.08
N ASN A 13 -4.08 12.09 -9.29
CA ASN A 13 -4.09 11.24 -8.11
C ASN A 13 -4.10 9.79 -8.61
N ASN A 14 -3.00 9.05 -8.44
CA ASN A 14 -2.91 7.67 -8.91
C ASN A 14 -3.84 6.78 -8.07
N PRO A 15 -4.98 6.30 -8.61
CA PRO A 15 -5.92 5.49 -7.86
C PRO A 15 -5.32 4.13 -7.48
N ASN A 16 -4.28 3.68 -8.21
CA ASN A 16 -3.57 2.43 -7.98
C ASN A 16 -2.32 2.62 -7.11
N LYS A 17 -2.23 3.70 -6.33
CA LYS A 17 -1.10 3.89 -5.42
C LYS A 17 -1.15 2.82 -4.34
N THR A 18 -0.14 1.96 -4.35
CA THR A 18 0.06 0.92 -3.35
C THR A 18 0.14 1.55 -1.96
N VAL A 19 -0.88 1.30 -1.14
CA VAL A 19 -0.93 1.84 0.22
C VAL A 19 -0.02 1.00 1.10
N VAL A 20 1.11 1.58 1.51
CA VAL A 20 2.03 0.96 2.46
C VAL A 20 1.64 1.42 3.87
N VAL A 21 1.35 0.46 4.74
CA VAL A 21 0.93 0.67 6.13
C VAL A 21 1.89 -0.05 7.08
N VAL A 22 1.91 0.38 8.34
CA VAL A 22 2.71 -0.27 9.40
C VAL A 22 1.82 -1.23 10.15
N CYS A 23 2.28 -2.48 10.29
CA CYS A 23 1.62 -3.51 11.11
C CYS A 23 1.92 -3.28 12.59
N GLU A 24 1.09 -3.83 13.47
CA GLU A 24 1.34 -3.87 14.92
C GLU A 24 2.68 -4.54 15.29
N CYS A 25 3.19 -5.45 14.46
CA CYS A 25 4.52 -6.04 14.64
C CYS A 25 5.69 -5.13 14.21
N GLY A 26 5.43 -3.87 13.86
CA GLY A 26 6.42 -2.88 13.42
C GLY A 26 6.86 -3.00 11.96
N ASN A 27 6.46 -4.07 11.25
CA ASN A 27 6.80 -4.24 9.83
C ASN A 27 5.88 -3.43 8.92
N LYS A 28 6.46 -2.85 7.86
CA LYS A 28 5.69 -2.23 6.78
C LYS A 28 5.14 -3.30 5.85
N TYR A 29 3.89 -3.13 5.40
CA TYR A 29 3.27 -4.02 4.44
C TYR A 29 2.40 -3.27 3.45
N ILE A 30 2.21 -3.87 2.28
CA ILE A 30 1.29 -3.38 1.26
C ILE A 30 -0.11 -3.86 1.62
N LYS A 31 -1.05 -2.93 1.74
CA LYS A 31 -2.47 -3.26 1.92
C LYS A 31 -3.02 -3.77 0.58
N THR A 32 -3.15 -5.08 0.45
CA THR A 32 -3.67 -5.73 -0.78
C THR A 32 -5.14 -6.10 -0.68
N ARG A 33 -5.68 -6.24 0.54
CA ARG A 33 -7.07 -6.62 0.81
C ARG A 33 -7.82 -5.53 1.59
N VAL A 34 -9.12 -5.43 1.34
CA VAL A 34 -10.03 -4.59 2.14
C VAL A 34 -10.09 -5.17 3.57
N GLY A 35 -9.91 -4.31 4.58
CA GLY A 35 -9.90 -4.74 5.99
C GLY A 35 -8.61 -5.40 6.48
N GLN A 36 -7.53 -5.44 5.69
CA GLN A 36 -6.26 -6.00 6.15
C GLN A 36 -5.62 -5.14 7.25
N THR A 37 -5.70 -5.62 8.49
CA THR A 37 -5.14 -4.99 9.71
C THR A 37 -3.74 -5.49 10.05
N ALA A 38 -3.30 -6.62 9.49
CA ALA A 38 -2.03 -7.25 9.79
C ALA A 38 -1.21 -7.56 8.52
N CYS A 39 0.11 -7.57 8.65
CA CYS A 39 1.01 -7.97 7.58
C CYS A 39 0.88 -9.48 7.30
N LEU A 40 1.31 -9.90 6.10
CA LEU A 40 1.23 -11.30 5.67
C LEU A 40 1.93 -12.27 6.63
N ARG A 41 3.03 -11.83 7.26
CA ARG A 41 3.74 -12.63 8.27
C ARG A 41 2.91 -12.88 9.51
N CYS A 42 2.20 -11.85 9.99
CA CYS A 42 1.31 -11.98 11.15
C CYS A 42 0.10 -12.86 10.82
N THR A 43 -0.51 -12.70 9.64
CA THR A 43 -1.64 -13.55 9.23
C THR A 43 -1.24 -15.00 8.97
N ALA A 44 -0.03 -15.25 8.50
CA ALA A 44 0.47 -16.62 8.27
C ALA A 44 0.85 -17.36 9.57
N ASN A 45 1.06 -16.64 10.67
CA ASN A 45 1.42 -17.22 11.97
C ASN A 45 0.21 -17.47 12.90
N VAL A 46 -1.03 -17.21 12.45
CA VAL A 46 -2.23 -17.58 13.20
C VAL A 46 -2.42 -19.08 13.01
N LYS A 47 -1.99 -19.85 14.00
CA LYS A 47 -2.17 -21.31 14.10
C LYS A 47 -3.37 -21.61 14.98
#